data_AF-A0A074LNQ9-F1
#
_entry.id   AF-A0A074LNQ9-F1
#
_cell.length_a   1.000
_cell.length_b   1.000
_cell.length_c   1.000
_cell.angle_alpha   90.00
_cell.angle_beta   90.00
_cell.angle_gamma   90.00
#
_symmetry.space_group_name_H-M   'P 1'
#
loop_
_entity.id
_entity.type
_entity.pdbx_description
1 polymer ?
#
loop_
_entity_poly.entity_id
_entity_poly.type
_entity_poly.pdbx_seq_one_letter_code
_entity_poly.pdbx_strand_id
1 'polypeptide(L)'
;MFKSLHLESLWKIDTAAFAAVGAIVGSVVDKLYGPDRLTLFLILVGAVVYDWFSGTSAAKKDKTYSSEYGIEGVKRTLVVLSLPAFANLLDKAFSTPGVLFYGVWLALLYHTWQSFTANSARAGWGKYIPPVVLNLVGSELLAKTNRSSARQQAATGNTDQLADQTENK
;
A
#
# COMPACT_ATOMS: atom_id res chain seq x y z
N MET A 1 5.39 -21.99 -43.99
CA MET A 1 6.66 -21.76 -43.28
C MET A 1 6.83 -20.28 -42.93
N PHE A 2 5.92 -19.66 -42.14
CA PHE A 2 6.01 -18.22 -41.80
C PHE A 2 5.21 -17.79 -40.55
N LYS A 3 5.07 -18.66 -39.52
CA LYS A 3 4.26 -18.33 -38.32
C LYS A 3 4.94 -18.54 -36.96
N SER A 4 6.18 -19.04 -36.89
CA SER A 4 6.92 -19.23 -35.63
C SER A 4 7.98 -18.15 -35.36
N LEU A 5 8.46 -17.44 -36.38
CA LEU A 5 9.56 -16.47 -36.26
C LEU A 5 9.21 -15.19 -35.47
N HIS A 6 7.93 -14.87 -35.29
CA HIS A 6 7.49 -13.62 -34.64
C HIS A 6 7.07 -13.78 -33.17
N LEU A 7 6.75 -15.00 -32.71
CA LEU A 7 6.39 -15.21 -31.29
C LEU A 7 7.63 -15.29 -30.40
N GLU A 8 8.68 -15.97 -30.86
CA GLU A 8 9.97 -16.09 -30.14
C GLU A 8 10.65 -14.72 -29.92
N SER A 9 10.52 -13.78 -30.87
CA SER A 9 11.09 -12.44 -30.75
C SER A 9 10.33 -11.56 -29.76
N LEU A 10 9.00 -11.74 -29.63
CA LEU A 10 8.19 -11.01 -28.66
C LEU A 10 8.55 -11.44 -27.23
N TRP A 11 8.68 -12.75 -26.98
CA TRP A 11 9.15 -13.27 -25.68
C TRP A 11 10.55 -12.77 -25.30
N LYS A 12 11.47 -12.64 -26.28
CA LYS A 12 12.84 -12.17 -26.02
C LYS A 12 12.93 -10.66 -25.80
N ILE A 13 12.16 -9.85 -26.52
CA ILE A 13 12.12 -8.39 -26.35
C ILE A 13 11.50 -8.04 -25.01
N ASP A 14 10.42 -8.71 -24.62
CA ASP A 14 9.78 -8.53 -23.32
C ASP A 14 10.75 -8.92 -22.20
N THR A 15 11.39 -10.08 -22.29
CA THR A 15 12.36 -10.53 -21.29
C THR A 15 13.56 -9.58 -21.18
N ALA A 16 14.07 -9.04 -22.30
CA ALA A 16 15.16 -8.08 -22.30
C ALA A 16 14.75 -6.74 -21.67
N ALA A 17 13.55 -6.24 -21.96
CA ALA A 17 13.03 -5.02 -21.36
C ALA A 17 12.79 -5.19 -19.85
N PHE A 18 12.17 -6.30 -19.42
CA PHE A 18 11.99 -6.62 -18.00
C PHE A 18 13.33 -6.82 -17.28
N ALA A 19 14.31 -7.46 -17.93
CA ALA A 19 15.66 -7.60 -17.37
C ALA A 19 16.35 -6.24 -17.22
N ALA A 20 16.24 -5.35 -18.20
CA ALA A 20 16.81 -4.00 -18.14
C ALA A 20 16.17 -3.17 -17.02
N VAL A 21 14.84 -3.18 -16.91
CA VAL A 21 14.12 -2.50 -15.82
C VAL A 21 14.50 -3.10 -14.47
N GLY A 22 14.53 -4.43 -14.37
CA GLY A 22 14.94 -5.15 -13.16
C GLY A 22 16.36 -4.81 -12.73
N ALA A 23 17.30 -4.69 -13.68
CA ALA A 23 18.69 -4.29 -13.40
C ALA A 23 18.79 -2.85 -12.89
N ILE A 24 18.04 -1.91 -13.50
CA ILE A 24 18.00 -0.51 -13.05
C ILE A 24 17.39 -0.43 -11.65
N VAL A 25 16.23 -1.05 -11.44
CA VAL A 25 15.55 -1.06 -10.13
C VAL A 25 16.43 -1.72 -9.07
N GLY A 26 17.00 -2.90 -9.35
CA GLY A 26 17.91 -3.58 -8.44
C GLY A 26 19.11 -2.72 -8.07
N SER A 27 19.74 -2.08 -9.06
CA SER A 27 20.87 -1.16 -8.83
C SER A 27 20.50 0.05 -7.97
N VAL A 28 19.32 0.63 -8.19
CA VAL A 28 18.83 1.77 -7.40
C VAL A 28 18.52 1.33 -5.97
N VAL A 29 17.86 0.18 -5.80
CA VAL A 29 17.53 -0.38 -4.49
C VAL A 29 18.81 -0.68 -3.71
N ASP A 30 19.80 -1.36 -4.30
CA ASP A 30 21.05 -1.67 -3.60
C ASP A 30 21.78 -0.42 -3.12
N LYS A 31 21.79 0.65 -3.93
CA LYS A 31 22.40 1.94 -3.55
C LYS A 31 21.66 2.60 -2.39
N LEU A 32 20.33 2.62 -2.44
CA LEU A 32 19.49 3.35 -1.49
C LEU A 32 19.22 2.56 -0.20
N TYR A 33 18.79 1.31 -0.33
CA TYR A 33 18.44 0.43 0.78
C TYR A 33 19.66 -0.23 1.39
N GLY A 34 20.76 -0.37 0.65
CA GLY A 34 21.96 -1.10 1.05
C GLY A 34 22.05 -2.48 0.39
N PRO A 35 23.24 -3.10 0.41
CA PRO A 35 23.46 -4.39 -0.24
C PRO A 35 22.57 -5.49 0.35
N ASP A 36 22.21 -6.47 -0.47
CA ASP A 36 21.44 -7.66 -0.11
C ASP A 36 20.02 -7.39 0.44
N ARG A 37 19.47 -6.20 0.19
CA ARG A 37 18.14 -5.77 0.70
C ARG A 37 17.05 -5.70 -0.35
N LEU A 38 17.32 -6.13 -1.59
CA LEU A 38 16.32 -6.19 -2.66
C LEU A 38 15.10 -7.03 -2.27
N THR A 39 15.31 -8.18 -1.62
CA THR A 39 14.20 -9.05 -1.15
C THR A 39 13.30 -8.33 -0.15
N LEU A 40 13.87 -7.55 0.77
CA LEU A 40 13.11 -6.78 1.75
C LEU A 40 12.32 -5.65 1.11
N PHE A 41 12.91 -4.99 0.11
CA PHE A 41 12.18 -4.02 -0.72
C PHE A 41 10.98 -4.67 -1.41
N LEU A 42 11.16 -5.83 -2.07
CA LEU A 42 10.09 -6.54 -2.76
C LEU A 42 8.97 -7.01 -1.81
N ILE A 43 9.32 -7.46 -0.59
CA ILE A 43 8.33 -7.81 0.44
C ILE A 43 7.49 -6.59 0.82
N LEU A 44 8.12 -5.43 1.04
CA LEU A 44 7.40 -4.20 1.38
C LEU A 44 6.50 -3.72 0.23
N VAL A 45 6.99 -3.78 -1.02
CA VAL A 45 6.17 -3.49 -2.21
C VAL A 45 4.97 -4.44 -2.28
N GLY A 46 5.19 -5.74 -2.08
CA GLY A 46 4.12 -6.74 -2.05
C GLY A 46 3.06 -6.41 -0.98
N ALA A 47 3.49 -6.06 0.23
CA ALA A 47 2.58 -5.66 1.30
C ALA A 47 1.73 -4.44 0.93
N VAL A 48 2.34 -3.41 0.32
CA VAL A 48 1.63 -2.22 -0.16
C VAL A 48 0.63 -2.59 -1.28
N VAL A 49 1.01 -3.47 -2.21
CA VAL A 49 0.12 -3.93 -3.29
C VAL A 49 -1.10 -4.66 -2.73
N TYR A 50 -0.92 -5.56 -1.77
CA TYR A 50 -2.04 -6.24 -1.11
C TYR A 50 -2.93 -5.25 -0.35
N ASP A 51 -2.33 -4.30 0.36
CA ASP A 51 -3.07 -3.22 1.03
C ASP A 51 -3.89 -2.40 0.03
N TRP A 52 -3.33 -2.05 -1.14
CA TRP A 52 -4.04 -1.36 -2.22
C TRP A 52 -5.23 -2.15 -2.75
N PHE A 53 -5.08 -3.46 -2.97
CA PHE A 53 -6.19 -4.29 -3.44
C PHE A 53 -7.33 -4.34 -2.43
N SER A 54 -6.99 -4.53 -1.15
CA SER A 54 -7.98 -4.54 -0.07
C SER A 54 -8.63 -3.17 0.11
N GLY A 55 -7.86 -2.08 0.05
CA GLY A 55 -8.33 -0.71 0.21
C GLY A 55 -9.25 -0.27 -0.93
N THR A 56 -8.86 -0.55 -2.17
CA THR A 56 -9.70 -0.29 -3.36
C THR A 56 -11.00 -1.07 -3.31
N SER A 57 -10.94 -2.33 -2.89
CA SER A 57 -12.14 -3.18 -2.75
C SER A 57 -13.09 -2.64 -1.67
N ALA A 58 -12.53 -2.20 -0.54
CA ALA A 58 -13.30 -1.58 0.54
C ALA A 58 -13.94 -0.26 0.08
N ALA A 59 -13.17 0.65 -0.55
CA ALA A 59 -13.67 1.94 -1.03
C ALA A 59 -14.80 1.79 -2.07
N LYS A 60 -14.70 0.80 -2.96
CA LYS A 60 -15.77 0.50 -3.93
C LYS A 60 -17.04 0.00 -3.23
N LYS A 61 -16.90 -0.86 -2.22
CA LYS A 61 -18.03 -1.37 -1.43
C LYS A 61 -18.69 -0.27 -0.59
N ASP A 62 -17.87 0.61 0.00
CA ASP A 62 -18.30 1.74 0.81
C ASP A 62 -18.81 2.92 -0.07
N LYS A 63 -18.72 2.82 -1.40
CA LYS A 63 -19.03 3.87 -2.39
C LYS A 63 -18.24 5.17 -2.20
N THR A 64 -17.06 5.10 -1.61
CA THR A 64 -16.15 6.23 -1.34
C THR A 64 -14.97 6.31 -2.31
N TYR A 65 -14.96 5.47 -3.35
CA TYR A 65 -13.89 5.46 -4.35
C TYR A 65 -13.92 6.73 -5.22
N SER A 66 -12.84 7.50 -5.22
CA SER A 66 -12.66 8.72 -6.02
C SER A 66 -11.31 8.72 -6.74
N SER A 67 -11.14 9.60 -7.72
CA SER A 67 -9.85 9.83 -8.38
C SER A 67 -8.78 10.34 -7.41
N GLU A 68 -9.16 11.19 -6.44
CA GLU A 68 -8.25 11.68 -5.40
C GLU A 68 -7.71 10.54 -4.54
N TYR A 69 -8.55 9.55 -4.21
CA TYR A 69 -8.14 8.36 -3.45
C TYR A 69 -6.94 7.64 -4.10
N GLY A 70 -6.95 7.52 -5.44
CA GLY A 70 -5.85 6.90 -6.17
C GLY A 70 -4.56 7.72 -6.11
N ILE A 71 -4.65 9.03 -6.28
CA ILE A 71 -3.50 9.95 -6.24
C ILE A 71 -2.88 9.97 -4.84
N GLU A 72 -3.69 10.04 -3.80
CA GLU A 72 -3.24 9.95 -2.40
C GLU A 72 -2.57 8.60 -2.11
N GLY A 73 -3.10 7.51 -2.67
CA GLY A 73 -2.47 6.20 -2.60
C GLY A 73 -1.05 6.18 -3.18
N VAL A 74 -0.83 6.82 -4.33
CA VAL A 74 0.50 6.93 -4.96
C VAL A 74 1.45 7.73 -4.06
N LYS A 75 1.02 8.89 -3.56
CA LYS A 75 1.82 9.72 -2.64
C LYS A 75 2.25 8.93 -1.41
N ARG A 76 1.32 8.19 -0.78
CA ARG A 76 1.62 7.31 0.37
C ARG A 76 2.66 6.27 0.02
N THR A 77 2.53 5.62 -1.14
CA THR A 77 3.46 4.58 -1.58
C THR A 77 4.89 5.12 -1.73
N LEU A 78 5.05 6.31 -2.32
CA LEU A 78 6.36 6.97 -2.43
C LEU A 78 6.98 7.28 -1.06
N VAL A 79 6.17 7.70 -0.09
CA VAL A 79 6.63 7.94 1.29
C VAL A 79 7.06 6.63 1.95
N VAL A 80 6.22 5.59 1.91
CA VAL A 80 6.51 4.29 2.53
C VAL A 80 7.79 3.67 1.94
N LEU A 81 7.98 3.74 0.62
CA LEU A 81 9.17 3.18 -0.03
C LEU A 81 10.42 4.06 0.11
N SER A 82 10.30 5.35 0.45
CA SER A 82 11.48 6.21 0.65
C SER A 82 12.03 6.15 2.08
N LEU A 83 11.20 5.87 3.08
CA LEU A 83 11.61 5.86 4.49
C LEU A 83 12.71 4.85 4.85
N PRO A 84 12.69 3.57 4.39
CA PRO A 84 13.79 2.65 4.66
C PRO A 84 15.11 3.10 4.00
N ALA A 85 15.04 3.69 2.80
CA ALA A 85 16.23 4.26 2.17
C ALA A 85 16.83 5.39 3.00
N PHE A 86 15.98 6.29 3.53
CA PHE A 86 16.42 7.35 4.42
C PHE A 86 17.02 6.80 5.73
N ALA A 87 16.39 5.79 6.32
CA ALA A 87 16.91 5.11 7.51
C ALA A 87 18.28 4.47 7.28
N ASN A 88 18.52 3.89 6.09
CA ASN A 88 19.83 3.36 5.72
C ASN A 88 20.90 4.47 5.59
N LEU A 89 20.53 5.67 5.13
CA LEU A 89 21.45 6.81 5.13
C LEU A 89 21.80 7.23 6.56
N LEU A 90 20.83 7.22 7.48
CA LEU A 90 21.09 7.48 8.90
C LEU A 90 21.97 6.39 9.52
N ASP A 91 21.76 5.11 9.19
CA ASP A 91 22.62 4.03 9.67
C ASP A 91 24.09 4.23 9.25
N LYS A 92 24.32 4.72 8.03
CA LYS A 92 25.67 5.07 7.55
C LYS A 92 26.24 6.27 8.30
N ALA A 93 25.42 7.30 8.56
CA ALA A 93 25.85 8.51 9.26
C ALA A 93 26.19 8.25 10.73
N PHE A 94 25.43 7.38 11.41
CA PHE A 94 25.62 7.06 12.82
C PHE A 94 26.48 5.80 13.07
N SER A 95 26.96 5.16 12.01
CA SER A 95 27.71 3.89 12.11
C SER A 95 26.92 2.82 12.89
N THR A 96 25.62 2.68 12.58
CA THR A 96 24.72 1.67 13.16
C THR A 96 24.21 0.70 12.09
N PRO A 97 25.07 -0.14 11.46
CA PRO A 97 24.72 -0.83 10.22
C PRO A 97 23.41 -1.62 10.30
N GLY A 98 22.37 -1.11 9.63
CA GLY A 98 21.06 -1.74 9.51
C GLY A 98 20.10 -1.57 10.67
N VAL A 99 20.49 -0.98 11.80
CA VAL A 99 19.61 -0.90 12.98
C VAL A 99 18.36 -0.06 12.68
N LEU A 100 18.56 1.15 12.16
CA LEU A 100 17.46 2.05 11.82
C LEU A 100 16.71 1.53 10.59
N PHE A 101 17.42 1.00 9.59
CA PHE A 101 16.79 0.40 8.42
C PHE A 101 15.80 -0.70 8.81
N TYR A 102 16.22 -1.70 9.59
CA TYR A 102 15.37 -2.82 9.97
C TYR A 102 14.23 -2.36 10.89
N GLY A 103 14.49 -1.43 11.80
CA GLY A 103 13.45 -0.87 12.67
C GLY A 103 12.35 -0.15 11.88
N VAL A 104 12.74 0.75 10.97
CA VAL A 104 11.79 1.48 10.10
C VAL A 104 11.07 0.52 9.15
N TRP A 105 11.79 -0.41 8.54
CA TRP A 105 11.20 -1.40 7.63
C TRP A 105 10.15 -2.27 8.33
N LEU A 106 10.46 -2.80 9.52
CA LEU A 106 9.50 -3.60 10.31
C LEU A 106 8.29 -2.77 10.75
N ALA A 107 8.50 -1.53 11.20
CA ALA A 107 7.42 -0.64 11.59
C ALA A 107 6.46 -0.35 10.41
N LEU A 108 7.00 -0.10 9.22
CA LEU A 108 6.22 0.13 8.01
C LEU A 108 5.50 -1.12 7.53
N LEU A 109 6.15 -2.28 7.57
CA LEU A 109 5.53 -3.55 7.24
C LEU A 109 4.35 -3.84 8.18
N TYR A 110 4.57 -3.68 9.49
CA TYR A 110 3.52 -3.85 10.50
C TYR A 110 2.36 -2.88 10.27
N HIS A 111 2.66 -1.59 10.06
CA HIS A 111 1.62 -0.58 9.81
C HIS A 111 0.81 -0.89 8.52
N THR A 112 1.49 -1.33 7.46
CA THR A 112 0.83 -1.74 6.21
C THR A 112 -0.04 -2.97 6.42
N TRP A 113 0.41 -3.93 7.22
CA TRP A 113 -0.36 -5.12 7.58
C TRP A 113 -1.63 -4.79 8.36
N GLN A 114 -1.56 -3.84 9.29
CA GLN A 114 -2.73 -3.35 10.03
C GLN A 114 -3.76 -2.72 9.08
N SER A 115 -3.31 -1.85 8.17
CA SER A 115 -4.16 -1.25 7.12
C SER A 115 -4.81 -2.32 6.24
N PHE A 116 -4.02 -3.27 5.73
CA PHE A 116 -4.52 -4.37 4.91
C PHE A 116 -5.61 -5.17 5.61
N THR A 117 -5.41 -5.49 6.89
CA THR A 117 -6.38 -6.26 7.67
C THR A 117 -7.68 -5.48 7.88
N ALA A 118 -7.60 -4.19 8.23
CA ALA A 118 -8.76 -3.33 8.39
C ALA A 118 -9.54 -3.16 7.07
N ASN A 119 -8.82 -2.94 5.97
CA ASN A 119 -9.39 -2.81 4.63
C ASN A 119 -10.05 -4.12 4.18
N SER A 120 -9.41 -5.25 4.44
CA SER A 120 -9.95 -6.57 4.09
C SER A 120 -11.25 -6.89 4.85
N ALA A 121 -11.34 -6.53 6.13
CA ALA A 121 -12.56 -6.68 6.90
C ALA A 121 -13.71 -5.83 6.30
N ARG A 122 -13.46 -4.56 5.97
CA ARG A 122 -14.44 -3.68 5.31
C ARG A 122 -14.86 -4.22 3.95
N ALA A 123 -13.90 -4.67 3.13
CA ALA A 123 -14.13 -5.31 1.84
C ALA A 123 -14.95 -6.62 1.93
N GLY A 124 -15.12 -7.20 3.12
CA GLY A 124 -15.83 -8.46 3.32
C GLY A 124 -14.97 -9.70 3.00
N TRP A 125 -13.65 -9.55 3.03
CA TRP A 125 -12.70 -10.65 2.79
C TRP A 125 -12.47 -11.54 4.02
N GLY A 126 -13.24 -11.34 5.10
CA GLY A 126 -13.09 -12.12 6.34
C GLY A 126 -13.20 -13.63 6.18
N LYS A 127 -13.86 -14.12 5.12
CA LYS A 127 -13.88 -15.57 4.78
C LYS A 127 -12.54 -16.15 4.34
N TYR A 128 -11.62 -15.31 3.87
CA TYR A 128 -10.30 -15.73 3.38
C TYR A 128 -9.18 -15.48 4.41
N ILE A 129 -9.49 -14.77 5.50
CA ILE A 129 -8.52 -14.37 6.52
C ILE A 129 -8.80 -15.13 7.81
N PRO A 130 -7.81 -15.83 8.40
CA PRO A 130 -8.01 -16.55 9.65
C PRO A 130 -8.58 -15.65 10.75
N PRO A 131 -9.57 -16.12 11.54
CA PRO A 131 -10.20 -15.34 12.61
C PRO A 131 -9.22 -14.78 13.64
N VAL A 132 -8.11 -15.48 13.89
CA VAL A 132 -7.05 -15.02 14.80
C VAL A 132 -6.42 -13.70 14.32
N VAL A 133 -6.21 -13.56 13.01
CA VAL A 133 -5.66 -12.32 12.40
C VAL A 133 -6.68 -11.18 12.51
N LEU A 134 -7.96 -11.49 12.29
CA LEU A 134 -9.04 -10.52 12.47
C LEU A 134 -9.26 -10.15 13.93
N ASN A 135 -9.00 -11.03 14.89
CA ASN A 135 -9.20 -10.74 16.32
C ASN A 135 -8.02 -9.97 16.93
N LEU A 136 -6.79 -10.20 16.46
CA LEU A 136 -5.60 -9.43 16.84
C LEU A 136 -5.67 -7.96 16.40
N VAL A 137 -6.29 -7.71 15.25
CA VAL A 137 -6.35 -6.36 14.65
C VAL A 137 -7.74 -5.75 14.80
N GLY A 138 -8.80 -6.55 14.76
CA GLY A 138 -10.09 -6.10 14.28
C GLY A 138 -11.10 -5.67 15.34
N SER A 139 -11.13 -6.22 16.54
CA SER A 139 -12.21 -5.91 17.49
C SER A 139 -12.19 -4.44 17.94
N GLU A 140 -11.01 -3.88 18.22
CA GLU A 140 -10.89 -2.49 18.63
C GLU A 140 -10.71 -1.52 17.45
N LEU A 141 -9.85 -1.85 16.47
CA LEU A 141 -9.60 -0.96 15.33
C LEU A 141 -10.80 -0.90 14.37
N LEU A 142 -11.49 -2.01 14.07
CA LEU A 142 -12.70 -1.95 13.25
C LEU A 142 -13.81 -1.19 13.96
N ALA A 143 -13.95 -1.38 15.28
CA ALA A 143 -14.91 -0.60 16.04
C ALA A 143 -14.57 0.90 16.03
N LYS A 144 -13.28 1.29 16.04
CA LYS A 144 -12.85 2.70 15.93
C LYS A 144 -13.06 3.26 14.51
N THR A 145 -12.69 2.50 13.47
CA THR A 145 -12.90 2.90 12.07
C THR A 145 -14.38 3.01 11.72
N ASN A 146 -15.22 2.05 12.12
CA ASN A 146 -16.66 2.14 11.87
C ASN A 146 -17.29 3.34 12.57
N ARG A 147 -16.84 3.66 13.80
CA ARG A 147 -17.28 4.86 14.53
C ARG A 147 -16.83 6.16 13.85
N SER A 148 -15.60 6.23 13.33
CA SER A 148 -15.14 7.44 12.63
C SER A 148 -15.82 7.63 11.28
N SER A 149 -16.02 6.55 10.50
CA SER A 149 -16.77 6.58 9.25
C SER A 149 -18.24 6.99 9.46
N ALA A 150 -18.89 6.47 10.50
CA ALA A 150 -20.26 6.86 10.85
C ALA A 150 -20.35 8.36 11.25
N ARG A 151 -19.35 8.88 11.98
CA ARG A 151 -19.29 10.32 12.32
C ARG A 151 -19.07 11.20 11.08
N GLN A 152 -18.24 10.76 10.13
CA GLN A 152 -18.01 11.50 8.89
C GLN A 152 -19.29 11.55 8.04
N GLN A 153 -19.99 10.43 7.88
CA GLN A 153 -21.26 10.38 7.16
C GLN A 153 -22.34 11.25 7.82
N ALA A 154 -22.43 11.24 9.15
CA ALA A 154 -23.36 12.10 9.89
C ALA A 154 -23.02 13.60 9.77
N ALA A 155 -21.72 13.95 9.76
CA ALA A 155 -21.28 15.33 9.59
C ALA A 155 -21.56 15.85 8.16
N THR A 156 -21.31 15.04 7.13
CA THR A 156 -21.60 15.41 5.73
C THR A 156 -23.11 15.54 5.51
N GLY A 157 -23.91 14.59 6.01
CA GLY A 157 -25.38 14.65 5.88
C GLY A 157 -26.02 15.85 6.59
N ASN A 158 -25.50 16.28 7.74
CA ASN A 158 -25.95 17.52 8.38
C ASN A 158 -25.58 18.78 7.59
N THR A 159 -24.44 18.77 6.91
CA THR A 159 -23.97 19.92 6.12
C THR A 159 -24.84 20.12 4.87
N ASP A 160 -25.21 19.01 4.21
CA ASP A 160 -26.09 19.03 3.05
C ASP A 160 -27.52 19.48 3.41
N GLN A 161 -28.03 19.09 4.59
CA GLN A 161 -29.33 19.53 5.10
C GLN A 161 -29.37 21.02 5.47
N LEU A 162 -28.27 21.58 5.99
CA LEU A 162 -28.16 23.01 6.30
C LEU A 162 -28.06 23.87 5.03
N ALA A 163 -27.40 23.36 3.99
CA ALA A 163 -27.34 24.02 2.68
C ALA A 163 -28.73 24.08 2.00
N ASP A 164 -29.48 22.97 2.02
CA ASP A 164 -30.83 22.90 1.44
C ASP A 164 -31.85 23.79 2.19
N GLN A 165 -31.67 23.98 3.50
CA GLN A 165 -32.48 24.91 4.31
C GLN A 165 -32.13 26.39 4.11
N THR A 166 -30.96 26.71 3.57
CA THR A 166 -30.54 28.09 3.28
C THR A 166 -30.88 28.53 1.87
N GLU A 167 -31.05 27.60 0.93
CA GLU A 167 -31.48 27.88 -0.46
C GLU A 167 -33.01 28.05 -0.60
N ASN A 168 -33.80 27.46 0.32
CA ASN A 168 -35.27 27.57 0.36
C ASN A 168 -35.81 28.76 1.19
N LYS A 169 -34.98 29.79 1.46
CA LYS A 169 -35.38 31.04 2.14
C LYS A 169 -35.15 32.25 1.24
#